data_AF-A0A9E3NN52-F1
#
_entry.id   AF-A0A9E3NN52-F1
#
_cell.length_a   1.000
_cell.length_b   1.000
_cell.length_c   1.000
_cell.angle_alpha   90.00
_cell.angle_beta   90.00
_cell.angle_gamma   90.00
#
_symmetry.space_group_name_H-M   'P 1'
#
loop_
_entity.id
_entity.type
_entity.pdbx_description
1 polymer ?
#
loop_
_entity_poly.entity_id
_entity_poly.type
_entity_poly.pdbx_seq_one_letter_code
_entity_poly.pdbx_strand_id
1 'polypeptide(L)'
;MLFAETIGFPKQNIKTEERLYHADEEEILDIVQNLKEPDDVVILFGHNPGFTDFANHLMNIRIDNVPTCGVVACKLPVKHWKDVTWQSGQLLFFDFPKNTD
;
A
#
# COMPACT_ATOMS: atom_id res chain seq x y z
N MET A 1 12.67 -10.22 9.03
CA MET A 1 12.37 -8.95 8.33
C MET A 1 13.15 -8.91 7.02
N LEU A 2 12.88 -9.85 6.11
CA LEU A 2 13.71 -10.04 4.91
C LEU A 2 13.67 -8.82 3.99
N PHE A 3 12.48 -8.28 3.73
CA PHE A 3 12.30 -7.13 2.83
C PHE A 3 13.08 -5.90 3.31
N ALA A 4 12.92 -5.55 4.59
CA ALA A 4 13.62 -4.43 5.21
C ALA A 4 15.15 -4.63 5.22
N GLU A 5 15.63 -5.83 5.51
CA GLU A 5 17.06 -6.14 5.46
C GLU A 5 17.62 -6.01 4.04
N THR A 6 16.91 -6.53 3.04
CA THR A 6 17.33 -6.47 1.62
C THR A 6 17.40 -5.03 1.09
N ILE A 7 16.44 -4.18 1.46
CA ILE A 7 16.42 -2.78 1.01
C ILE A 7 17.17 -1.82 1.96
N GLY A 8 17.78 -2.35 3.03
CA GLY A 8 18.46 -1.53 4.04
C GLY A 8 17.53 -0.62 4.86
N PHE A 9 16.24 -0.96 4.97
CA PHE A 9 15.27 -0.17 5.74
C PHE A 9 15.48 -0.36 7.26
N PRO A 10 15.59 0.73 8.04
CA PRO A 10 15.83 0.64 9.47
C PRO A 10 14.69 -0.06 10.21
N LYS A 11 15.03 -1.10 10.98
CA LYS A 11 14.02 -1.90 11.72
C LYS A 11 13.20 -1.06 12.71
N GLN A 12 13.80 -0.03 13.30
CA GLN A 12 13.12 0.88 14.22
C GLN A 12 12.03 1.74 13.58
N ASN A 13 12.03 1.86 12.24
CA ASN A 13 11.01 2.60 11.50
C ASN A 13 9.83 1.71 11.09
N ILE A 14 9.93 0.39 11.32
CA ILE A 14 8.85 -0.56 11.02
C ILE A 14 7.83 -0.48 12.15
N LYS A 15 6.57 -0.21 11.79
CA LYS A 15 5.44 -0.19 12.71
C LYS A 15 4.55 -1.39 12.41
N THR A 16 4.11 -2.07 13.45
CA THR A 16 3.08 -3.10 13.35
C THR A 16 1.73 -2.43 13.53
N GLU A 17 0.83 -2.63 12.56
CA GLU A 17 -0.56 -2.20 12.63
C GLU A 17 -1.43 -3.46 12.59
N GLU A 18 -2.01 -3.82 13.72
CA GLU A 18 -2.84 -5.03 13.84
C GLU A 18 -4.09 -4.95 12.98
N ARG A 19 -4.61 -3.73 12.77
CA ARG A 19 -5.78 -3.49 11.93
C ARG A 19 -5.57 -3.88 10.47
N LEU A 20 -4.33 -3.95 9.98
CA LEU A 20 -4.04 -4.41 8.61
C LEU A 20 -4.32 -5.92 8.42
N TYR A 21 -4.44 -6.68 9.51
CA TYR A 21 -4.74 -8.11 9.41
C TYR A 21 -6.22 -8.33 9.07
N HIS A 22 -6.48 -8.83 7.87
CA HIS A 22 -7.83 -8.97 7.30
C HIS A 22 -8.58 -7.64 7.13
N ALA A 23 -7.86 -6.52 7.02
CA ALA A 23 -8.47 -5.22 6.73
C ALA A 23 -9.23 -5.25 5.40
N ASP A 24 -10.41 -4.63 5.37
CA ASP A 24 -11.02 -4.22 4.13
C ASP A 24 -10.40 -2.93 3.58
N GLU A 25 -10.82 -2.50 2.40
CA GLU A 25 -10.28 -1.30 1.76
C GLU A 25 -10.56 -0.01 2.54
N GLU A 26 -11.71 0.11 3.22
CA GLU A 26 -12.07 1.28 4.00
C GLU A 26 -11.20 1.37 5.26
N GLU A 27 -10.93 0.23 5.91
CA GLU A 27 -9.99 0.16 7.03
C GLU A 27 -8.56 0.52 6.60
N ILE A 28 -8.11 0.08 5.42
CA ILE A 28 -6.80 0.44 4.86
C ILE A 28 -6.76 1.94 4.56
N LEU A 29 -7.81 2.53 3.98
CA LEU A 29 -7.88 3.97 3.74
C LEU A 29 -7.80 4.76 5.04
N ASP A 30 -8.55 4.37 6.07
CA ASP A 30 -8.48 5.03 7.39
C ASP A 30 -7.08 4.96 7.98
N ILE A 31 -6.41 3.80 7.91
CA ILE A 31 -5.00 3.66 8.34
C ILE A 31 -4.12 4.63 7.57
N VAL A 32 -4.24 4.68 6.24
CA VAL A 32 -3.46 5.60 5.38
C VAL A 32 -3.70 7.04 5.78
N GLN A 33 -4.95 7.47 5.98
CA GLN A 33 -5.31 8.82 6.37
C GLN A 33 -4.78 9.23 7.75
N ASN A 34 -4.53 8.25 8.64
CA ASN A 34 -4.00 8.46 9.98
C ASN A 34 -2.48 8.25 10.10
N LEU A 35 -1.77 8.04 8.99
CA LEU A 35 -0.30 7.97 9.00
C LEU A 35 0.31 9.29 9.52
N LYS A 36 1.37 9.16 10.33
CA LYS A 36 2.07 10.32 10.88
C LYS A 36 2.98 10.92 9.81
N GLU A 37 2.86 12.23 9.62
CA GLU A 37 3.85 13.05 8.94
C GLU A 37 5.19 13.02 9.69
N PRO A 38 6.36 13.15 9.01
CA PRO A 38 6.56 13.64 7.64
C PRO A 38 6.94 12.54 6.63
N ASP A 39 6.49 11.30 6.81
CA ASP A 39 6.88 10.21 5.91
C ASP A 39 6.27 10.42 4.51
N ASP A 40 7.08 10.79 3.51
CA ASP A 40 6.64 11.00 2.12
C ASP A 40 6.28 9.69 1.38
N VAL A 41 6.84 8.57 1.84
CA VAL A 41 6.67 7.24 1.23
C VAL A 41 6.49 6.20 2.33
N VAL A 42 5.41 5.41 2.23
CA VAL A 42 5.11 4.30 3.13
C VAL A 42 4.93 3.01 2.33
N ILE A 43 5.47 1.91 2.84
CA ILE A 43 5.25 0.56 2.32
C ILE A 43 4.28 -0.14 3.27
N LEU A 44 3.14 -0.57 2.74
CA LEU A 44 2.14 -1.34 3.47
C LEU A 44 2.27 -2.82 3.15
N PHE A 45 2.16 -3.67 4.17
CA PHE A 45 2.12 -5.12 4.05
C PHE A 45 0.80 -5.63 4.60
N GLY A 46 0.13 -6.53 3.87
CA GLY A 46 -1.10 -7.14 4.34
C GLY A 46 -1.61 -8.24 3.40
N HIS A 47 -2.92 -8.46 3.41
CA HIS A 47 -3.55 -9.63 2.80
C HIS A 47 -4.63 -9.25 1.79
N ASN A 48 -4.86 -10.14 0.82
CA ASN A 48 -6.03 -10.08 -0.05
C ASN A 48 -7.27 -10.63 0.67
N PRO A 49 -8.50 -10.21 0.28
CA PRO A 49 -8.80 -9.35 -0.87
C PRO A 49 -8.54 -7.85 -0.62
N GLY A 50 -8.49 -7.40 0.64
CA GLY A 50 -8.43 -5.98 1.02
C GLY A 50 -7.39 -5.15 0.27
N PHE A 51 -6.16 -5.64 0.09
CA PHE A 51 -5.13 -4.90 -0.66
C PHE A 51 -5.40 -4.83 -2.17
N THR A 52 -6.02 -5.85 -2.76
CA THR A 52 -6.41 -5.82 -4.18
C THR A 52 -7.55 -4.82 -4.38
N ASP A 53 -8.55 -4.86 -3.50
CA ASP A 53 -9.72 -3.96 -3.55
C ASP A 53 -9.28 -2.50 -3.31
N PHE A 54 -8.48 -2.26 -2.26
CA PHE A 54 -7.90 -0.96 -1.95
C PHE A 54 -7.11 -0.38 -3.13
N ALA A 55 -6.24 -1.18 -3.76
CA ALA A 55 -5.48 -0.71 -4.93
C ALA A 55 -6.41 -0.32 -6.09
N ASN A 56 -7.43 -1.13 -6.37
CA ASN A 56 -8.40 -0.87 -7.44
C ASN A 56 -9.20 0.40 -7.18
N HIS A 57 -9.75 0.58 -5.98
CA HIS A 57 -10.57 1.76 -5.65
C HIS A 57 -9.75 3.03 -5.46
N LEU A 58 -8.56 2.94 -4.85
CA LEU A 58 -7.69 4.10 -4.65
C LEU A 58 -7.23 4.73 -5.98
N MET A 59 -6.93 3.90 -6.99
CA MET A 59 -6.36 4.36 -8.26
C MET A 59 -7.33 4.26 -9.45
N ASN A 60 -8.57 3.80 -9.23
CA ASN A 60 -9.55 3.53 -10.28
C ASN A 60 -9.00 2.61 -11.39
N ILE A 61 -8.36 1.51 -10.99
CA ILE A 61 -7.79 0.50 -11.89
C ILE A 61 -8.48 -0.86 -11.70
N ARG A 62 -8.07 -1.85 -12.50
CA ARG A 62 -8.54 -3.22 -12.38
C ARG A 62 -7.39 -4.21 -12.33
N ILE A 63 -7.17 -4.78 -11.16
CA ILE A 63 -6.29 -5.90 -10.85
C ILE A 63 -7.21 -7.01 -10.32
N ASP A 64 -7.22 -8.18 -10.96
CA ASP A 64 -8.07 -9.29 -10.52
C ASP A 64 -7.59 -9.88 -9.18
N ASN A 65 -6.28 -9.94 -8.95
CA ASN A 65 -5.66 -10.33 -7.69
C ASN A 65 -4.18 -9.93 -7.67
N VAL A 66 -3.71 -9.26 -6.61
CA VAL A 66 -2.28 -9.04 -6.36
C VAL A 66 -1.64 -10.38 -5.90
N PRO A 67 -0.70 -10.99 -6.64
CA PRO A 67 -0.07 -12.25 -6.21
C PRO A 67 0.70 -12.12 -4.90
N THR A 68 1.07 -13.25 -4.28
CA THR A 68 1.98 -13.22 -3.13
C THR A 68 3.30 -12.55 -3.51
N CYS A 69 3.78 -11.66 -2.64
CA CYS A 69 4.93 -10.78 -2.91
C CYS A 69 4.75 -9.82 -4.09
N GLY A 70 3.52 -9.63 -4.59
CA GLY A 70 3.21 -8.57 -5.55
C GLY A 70 3.28 -7.19 -4.90
N VAL A 71 3.71 -6.21 -5.67
CA VAL A 71 3.86 -4.81 -5.26
C VAL A 71 3.09 -3.93 -6.22
N VAL A 72 2.19 -3.13 -5.66
CA VAL A 72 1.48 -2.07 -6.39
C VAL A 72 1.97 -0.73 -5.86
N ALA A 73 2.55 0.09 -6.72
CA ALA A 73 3.04 1.41 -6.37
C ALA A 73 2.04 2.48 -6.82
N CYS A 74 1.64 3.32 -5.87
CA CYS A 74 0.70 4.42 -6.08
C CYS A 74 1.40 5.75 -5.82
N LYS A 75 1.18 6.72 -6.70
CA LYS A 75 1.48 8.13 -6.46
C LYS A 75 0.23 8.86 -6.02
N LEU A 76 0.32 9.58 -4.91
CA LEU A 76 -0.76 10.37 -4.35
C LEU A 76 -0.43 11.87 -4.52
N PRO A 77 -1.18 12.63 -5.33
CA PRO A 77 -0.97 14.07 -5.53
C PRO A 77 -1.60 14.91 -4.41
N VAL A 78 -1.40 14.50 -3.15
CA VAL A 78 -1.92 15.17 -1.95
C VAL A 78 -0.78 15.74 -1.10
N LYS A 79 -1.09 16.71 -0.24
CA LYS A 79 -0.10 17.31 0.67
C LYS A 79 -0.02 16.61 2.02
N HIS A 80 -1.11 16.00 2.46
CA HIS A 80 -1.20 15.30 3.73
C HIS A 80 -1.89 13.96 3.55
N TRP A 81 -1.48 12.98 4.34
CA TRP A 81 -2.07 11.64 4.30
C TRP A 81 -3.59 11.63 4.52
N LYS A 82 -4.10 12.48 5.42
CA LYS A 82 -5.54 12.66 5.67
C LYS A 82 -6.35 13.14 4.46
N ASP A 83 -5.70 13.73 3.46
CA ASP A 83 -6.34 14.26 2.26
C ASP A 83 -6.46 13.19 1.17
N VAL A 84 -5.94 11.98 1.40
CA VAL A 84 -6.10 10.84 0.49
C VAL A 84 -7.58 10.46 0.43
N THR A 85 -8.14 10.44 -0.78
CA THR A 85 -9.52 9.99 -1.02
C THR A 85 -9.54 8.88 -2.05
N TRP A 86 -10.69 8.22 -2.19
CA TRP A 86 -10.90 7.30 -3.30
C TRP A 86 -10.61 7.95 -4.66
N GLN A 87 -10.05 7.16 -5.57
CA GLN A 87 -9.67 7.58 -6.93
C GLN A 87 -8.66 8.74 -6.99
N SER A 88 -7.99 9.08 -5.88
CA SER A 88 -6.94 10.12 -5.85
C SER A 88 -5.57 9.60 -6.27
N GLY A 89 -5.38 8.27 -6.30
CA GLY A 89 -4.12 7.64 -6.61
C GLY A 89 -3.84 7.47 -8.10
N GLN A 90 -2.56 7.44 -8.47
CA GLN A 90 -2.08 7.14 -9.81
C GLN A 90 -1.18 5.91 -9.77
N LEU A 91 -1.48 4.90 -10.59
CA LEU A 91 -0.62 3.73 -10.71
C LEU A 91 0.75 4.14 -11.28
N LEU A 92 1.81 3.87 -10.53
CA LEU A 92 3.19 4.00 -11.00
C LEU A 92 3.66 2.71 -11.65
N PHE A 93 3.52 1.58 -10.96
CA PHE A 93 3.82 0.26 -11.47
C PHE A 93 3.08 -0.81 -10.66
N PHE A 94 2.91 -1.97 -11.29
CA PHE A 94 2.49 -3.20 -10.63
C PHE A 94 3.47 -4.30 -11.05
N ASP A 95 4.10 -4.95 -10.07
CA ASP A 95 5.10 -5.98 -10.33
C ASP A 95 4.95 -7.15 -9.35
N PHE A 96 5.45 -8.33 -9.74
CA PHE A 96 5.36 -9.56 -8.95
C PHE A 96 6.38 -10.61 -9.44
N PRO A 97 6.77 -11.61 -8.62
CA PRO A 97 7.91 -12.50 -8.92
C PRO A 97 7.87 -13.31 -10.23
N LYS A 98 6.71 -13.45 -10.86
CA LYS A 98 6.53 -14.19 -12.13
C LYS A 98 6.17 -13.27 -13.28
N ASN A 99 6.30 -11.97 -13.09
CA ASN A 99 6.13 -11.01 -14.15
C ASN A 99 7.26 -11.16 -15.16
N THR A 100 6.92 -11.20 -16.44
CA THR A 100 7.88 -11.40 -17.55
C THR A 100 7.99 -10.17 -18.45
N ASP A 101 7.23 -9.13 -18.14
CA ASP A 101 7.26 -7.85 -18.86
C ASP A 101 8.51 -7.03 -18.55
#